data_AF-A0A8H6XG68-F1
#
_entry.id   AF-A0A8H6XG68-F1
#
_cell.length_a   1.000
_cell.length_b   1.000
_cell.length_c   1.000
_cell.angle_alpha   90.00
_cell.angle_beta   90.00
_cell.angle_gamma   90.00
#
_symmetry.space_group_name_H-M   'P 1'
#
loop_
_entity.id
_entity.type
_entity.pdbx_description
1 polymer ?
#
loop_
_entity_poly.entity_id
_entity_poly.type
_entity_poly.pdbx_seq_one_letter_code
_entity_poly.pdbx_strand_id
1 'polypeptide(L)'
;MSGYGYTGGPSRCSAYWQEFTKCYANVTSPKQCGAQRDDYLECVHRTKEKARNATIQAEFERQQARALQDHKHSLDAQADGVPTRVGLVPTPPAETK
;
A
#
# COMPACT_ATOMS: atom_id res chain seq x y z
N MET A 1 19.81 -2.13 19.98
CA MET A 1 19.57 -3.49 20.53
C MET A 1 19.40 -4.42 19.34
N SER A 2 20.51 -5.03 18.91
CA SER A 2 20.67 -5.53 17.53
C SER A 2 20.92 -7.03 17.51
N GLY A 3 19.98 -7.83 18.04
CA GLY A 3 20.13 -9.29 18.03
C GLY A 3 18.95 -10.00 18.67
N TYR A 4 18.47 -9.49 19.80
CA TYR A 4 17.37 -10.07 20.57
C TYR A 4 16.14 -9.17 20.53
N GLY A 5 14.98 -9.80 20.37
CA GLY A 5 13.66 -9.17 20.47
C GLY A 5 13.19 -9.08 21.91
N TYR A 6 12.03 -8.44 22.10
CA TYR A 6 11.41 -8.24 23.43
C TYR A 6 11.18 -9.56 24.20
N THR A 7 10.90 -10.64 23.49
CA THR A 7 10.67 -11.98 24.05
C THR A 7 11.95 -12.75 24.36
N GLY A 8 13.13 -12.14 24.21
CA GLY A 8 14.43 -12.80 24.41
C GLY A 8 14.88 -13.71 23.26
N GLY A 9 14.02 -13.95 22.26
CA GLY A 9 14.38 -14.65 21.02
C GLY A 9 15.09 -13.75 20.00
N PRO A 10 15.52 -14.30 18.86
CA PRO A 10 16.10 -13.49 17.78
C PRO A 10 15.12 -12.41 17.32
N SER A 11 15.61 -11.18 17.15
CA SER A 11 14.79 -10.07 16.64
C SER A 11 14.40 -10.31 15.16
N ARG A 12 13.31 -9.68 14.69
CA ARG A 12 12.81 -9.83 13.31
C ARG A 12 13.88 -9.60 12.22
N CYS A 13 14.84 -8.72 12.49
CA CYS A 13 15.91 -8.36 11.54
C CYS A 13 17.28 -8.95 11.93
N SER A 14 17.33 -9.97 12.80
CA SER A 14 18.58 -10.55 13.28
C SER A 14 19.41 -11.20 12.17
N ALA A 15 18.76 -11.79 11.16
CA ALA A 15 19.46 -12.40 10.01
C ALA A 15 20.25 -11.36 9.21
N TYR A 16 19.62 -10.23 8.86
CA TYR A 16 20.30 -9.14 8.15
C TYR A 16 21.43 -8.52 8.98
N TRP A 17 21.22 -8.39 10.30
CA TRP A 17 22.27 -7.93 11.20
C TRP A 17 23.47 -8.90 11.23
N GLN A 18 23.22 -10.21 11.26
CA GLN A 18 24.29 -11.21 11.20
C GLN A 18 25.08 -11.13 9.89
N GLU A 19 24.41 -10.98 8.76
CA GLU A 19 25.08 -10.82 7.46
C GLU A 19 25.91 -9.53 7.37
N PHE A 20 25.38 -8.42 7.88
CA PHE A 20 26.16 -7.19 8.00
C PHE A 20 27.38 -7.37 8.91
N THR A 21 27.22 -8.00 10.07
CA THR A 21 28.31 -8.24 11.03
C THR A 21 29.39 -9.14 10.44
N LYS A 22 29.00 -10.20 9.71
CA LYS A 22 29.92 -11.09 9.00
C LYS A 22 30.73 -10.33 7.96
N CYS A 23 30.09 -9.47 7.16
CA CYS A 23 30.80 -8.66 6.18
C CYS A 23 31.75 -7.68 6.89
N TYR A 24 31.24 -6.94 7.88
CA TYR A 24 31.97 -5.90 8.60
C TYR A 24 33.22 -6.43 9.31
N ALA A 25 33.17 -7.65 9.85
CA ALA A 25 34.30 -8.30 10.50
C ALA A 25 35.45 -8.64 9.55
N ASN A 26 35.18 -8.78 8.24
CA ASN A 26 36.15 -9.22 7.24
C ASN A 26 36.73 -8.08 6.40
N VAL A 27 36.31 -6.83 6.61
CA VAL A 27 36.72 -5.68 5.79
C VAL A 27 37.42 -4.60 6.60
N THR A 28 38.38 -3.91 5.99
CA THR A 28 39.07 -2.77 6.62
C THR A 28 38.25 -1.48 6.53
N SER A 29 37.37 -1.36 5.54
CA SER A 29 36.54 -0.17 5.33
C SER A 29 35.04 -0.51 5.44
N PRO A 30 34.29 0.17 6.32
CA PRO A 30 32.85 -0.02 6.49
C PRO A 30 32.03 0.17 5.21
N LYS A 31 32.55 0.94 4.25
CA LYS A 31 31.87 1.23 2.98
C LYS A 31 31.73 0.00 2.09
N GLN A 32 32.56 -1.01 2.28
CA GLN A 32 32.55 -2.24 1.48
C GLN A 32 31.31 -3.12 1.78
N CYS A 33 30.70 -2.95 2.96
CA CYS A 33 29.50 -3.68 3.39
C CYS A 33 28.21 -2.84 3.26
N GLY A 34 28.21 -1.87 2.34
CA GLY A 34 27.09 -0.94 2.14
C GLY A 34 25.78 -1.66 1.82
N ALA A 35 25.81 -2.71 0.98
CA ALA A 35 24.63 -3.47 0.61
C ALA A 35 23.97 -4.15 1.83
N GLN A 36 24.75 -4.89 2.63
CA GLN A 36 24.27 -5.59 3.82
C GLN A 36 23.76 -4.61 4.88
N ARG A 37 24.44 -3.46 5.02
CA ARG A 37 23.99 -2.37 5.90
C ARG A 37 22.63 -1.85 5.45
N ASP A 38 22.47 -1.59 4.15
CA ASP A 38 21.26 -1.01 3.61
C ASP A 38 20.07 -1.97 3.74
N ASP A 39 20.30 -3.29 3.59
CA ASP A 39 19.27 -4.31 3.82
C ASP A 39 18.85 -4.39 5.30
N TYR A 40 19.81 -4.31 6.23
CA TYR A 40 19.50 -4.25 7.65
C TYR A 40 18.67 -3.00 8.01
N LEU A 41 19.06 -1.83 7.49
CA LEU A 41 18.34 -0.58 7.71
C LEU A 41 16.97 -0.58 7.05
N GLU A 42 16.83 -1.21 5.89
CA GLU A 42 15.55 -1.43 5.22
C GLU A 42 14.63 -2.27 6.12
N CYS A 43 15.09 -3.42 6.63
CA CYS A 43 14.26 -4.28 7.49
C CYS A 43 13.76 -3.56 8.76
N VAL A 44 14.61 -2.71 9.36
CA VAL A 44 14.28 -1.97 10.58
C VAL A 44 13.25 -0.87 10.29
N HIS A 45 13.45 -0.07 9.25
CA HIS A 45 12.67 1.15 9.01
C HIS A 45 11.53 0.97 7.99
N ARG A 46 11.62 -0.05 7.14
CA ARG A 46 10.70 -0.40 6.05
C ARG A 46 10.41 0.78 5.12
N THR A 47 11.41 1.61 4.85
CA THR A 47 11.24 2.85 4.07
C THR A 47 10.88 2.55 2.62
N LYS A 48 11.62 1.64 1.98
CA LYS A 48 11.38 1.21 0.59
C LYS A 48 10.04 0.48 0.47
N GLU A 49 9.73 -0.42 1.41
CA GLU A 49 8.45 -1.12 1.45
C GLU A 49 7.27 -0.14 1.58
N LYS A 50 7.33 0.81 2.53
CA LYS A 50 6.29 1.83 2.71
C LYS A 50 6.10 2.69 1.46
N ALA A 51 7.19 3.14 0.85
CA ALA A 51 7.13 3.94 -0.38
C ALA A 51 6.47 3.15 -1.52
N ARG A 52 6.87 1.89 -1.71
CA ARG A 52 6.27 1.01 -2.73
C ARG A 52 4.77 0.79 -2.47
N ASN A 53 4.38 0.52 -1.23
CA ASN A 53 2.98 0.31 -0.88
C ASN A 53 2.13 1.58 -1.11
N ALA A 54 2.68 2.75 -0.80
CA ALA A 54 2.01 4.02 -1.09
C ALA A 54 1.78 4.21 -2.60
N THR A 55 2.78 3.90 -3.44
CA THR A 55 2.62 3.96 -4.90
C THR A 55 1.57 2.97 -5.41
N ILE A 56 1.58 1.73 -4.91
CA ILE A 56 0.60 0.71 -5.30
C ILE A 56 -0.82 1.14 -4.91
N GLN A 57 -0.98 1.66 -3.68
CA GLN A 57 -2.26 2.14 -3.18
C GLN A 57 -2.79 3.31 -4.02
N ALA A 58 -1.93 4.29 -4.35
CA ALA A 58 -2.31 5.42 -5.19
C ALA A 58 -2.75 4.97 -6.60
N GLU A 59 -2.05 4.02 -7.21
CA GLU A 59 -2.46 3.47 -8.51
C GLU A 59 -3.77 2.68 -8.44
N PHE A 60 -3.96 1.92 -7.37
CA PHE A 60 -5.20 1.20 -7.13
C PHE A 60 -6.40 2.15 -7.00
N GLU A 61 -6.28 3.21 -6.21
CA GLU A 61 -7.31 4.25 -6.09
C GLU A 61 -7.58 4.94 -7.43
N ARG A 62 -6.52 5.24 -8.21
CA ARG A 62 -6.64 5.83 -9.54
C ARG A 62 -7.41 4.92 -10.51
N GLN A 63 -7.19 3.61 -10.44
CA GLN A 63 -7.91 2.62 -11.25
C GLN A 63 -9.37 2.50 -10.81
N GLN A 64 -9.66 2.49 -9.51
CA GLN A 64 -11.03 2.46 -9.00
C GLN A 64 -11.84 3.69 -9.41
N ALA A 65 -11.24 4.88 -9.31
CA ALA A 65 -11.90 6.12 -9.72
C ALA A 65 -12.27 6.11 -11.21
N ARG A 66 -11.37 5.61 -12.08
CA ARG A 66 -11.66 5.43 -13.51
C ARG A 66 -12.78 4.42 -13.74
N ALA A 67 -12.72 3.26 -13.10
CA ALA A 67 -13.76 2.25 -13.24
C ALA A 67 -15.15 2.79 -12.81
N LEU A 68 -15.21 3.59 -11.75
CA LEU A 68 -16.46 4.24 -11.33
C LEU A 68 -16.94 5.29 -12.33
N GLN A 69 -16.03 6.09 -12.90
CA GLN A 69 -16.35 7.06 -13.95
C GLN A 69 -16.87 6.37 -15.22
N ASP A 70 -16.21 5.30 -15.66
CA ASP A 70 -16.62 4.51 -16.81
C ASP A 70 -18.00 3.86 -16.56
N HIS A 71 -18.21 3.32 -15.35
CA HIS A 71 -19.51 2.79 -14.96
C HIS A 71 -20.58 3.88 -14.97
N LYS A 72 -20.31 5.06 -14.40
CA LYS A 72 -21.24 6.20 -14.46
C LYS A 72 -21.55 6.61 -15.90
N HIS A 73 -20.54 6.75 -16.76
CA HIS A 73 -20.73 7.10 -18.17
C HIS A 73 -21.56 6.03 -18.90
N SER A 74 -21.37 4.75 -18.59
CA SER A 74 -22.20 3.68 -19.16
C SER A 74 -23.66 3.78 -18.73
N LEU A 75 -23.94 4.11 -17.46
CA LEU A 75 -25.29 4.31 -16.96
C LEU A 75 -25.95 5.56 -17.57
N ASP A 76 -25.22 6.67 -17.66
CA ASP A 76 -25.72 7.92 -18.25
C ASP A 76 -26.04 7.71 -19.74
N ALA A 77 -25.14 7.06 -20.51
CA ALA A 77 -25.39 6.72 -21.92
C ALA A 77 -26.60 5.78 -22.12
N GLN A 78 -26.86 4.89 -21.15
CA GLN A 78 -28.01 3.99 -21.19
C GLN A 78 -29.31 4.70 -20.81
N ALA A 79 -29.26 5.72 -19.95
CA ALA A 79 -30.40 6.58 -19.63
C ALA A 79 -30.79 7.48 -20.81
N ASP A 80 -29.83 8.02 -21.57
CA ASP A 80 -30.09 8.87 -22.74
C ASP A 80 -30.73 8.11 -23.92
N GLY A 81 -30.49 6.80 -24.02
CA GLY A 81 -31.08 5.92 -25.04
C GLY A 81 -32.47 5.39 -24.70
N VAL A 82 -32.96 5.57 -23.46
CA VAL A 82 -34.31 5.18 -23.05
C VAL A 82 -35.23 6.39 -23.27
N PRO A 83 -36.19 6.34 -24.20
CA PRO A 83 -37.20 7.38 -24.30
C PRO A 83 -37.99 7.36 -22.99
N THR A 84 -37.70 8.32 -22.12
CA THR A 84 -38.43 8.52 -20.87
C THR A 84 -39.85 8.96 -21.22
N ARG A 85 -40.72 7.99 -21.47
CA ARG A 85 -42.15 8.23 -21.67
C ARG A 85 -42.78 8.42 -20.29
N VAL A 86 -42.96 9.68 -19.93
CA VAL A 86 -44.02 10.26 -19.08
C VAL A 86 -44.54 9.39 -17.93
N GLY A 87 -44.20 9.83 -16.70
CA GLY A 87 -44.99 9.67 -15.48
C GLY A 87 -45.03 8.27 -14.89
N LEU A 88 -44.11 7.97 -13.94
CA LEU A 88 -44.30 7.04 -12.82
C LEU A 88 -43.00 6.95 -11.99
N VAL A 89 -42.89 7.79 -10.96
CA VAL A 89 -42.28 7.39 -9.67
C VAL A 89 -43.21 7.91 -8.58
N PRO A 90 -43.74 7.05 -7.68
CA PRO A 90 -44.47 7.50 -6.51
C PRO A 90 -43.49 8.17 -5.54
N THR A 91 -43.80 9.39 -5.11
CA THR A 91 -43.07 10.06 -4.02
C THR A 91 -43.20 9.26 -2.71
N PRO A 92 -42.12 9.12 -1.92
CA PRO A 92 -42.18 8.45 -0.62
C PRO A 92 -43.07 9.23 0.36
N PRO A 93 -43.74 8.55 1.32
CA PRO A 93 -44.62 9.22 2.27
C PRO A 93 -43.80 10.10 3.21
N ALA A 94 -44.23 11.37 3.32
CA ALA A 94 -43.67 12.31 4.29
C ALA A 94 -44.08 11.91 5.72
N GLU A 95 -43.12 11.90 6.63
CA GLU A 95 -43.30 11.71 8.06
C GLU A 95 -44.06 12.87 8.74
N THR A 96 -44.68 12.55 9.88
CA THR A 96 -45.14 13.41 10.99
C THR A 96 -46.43 14.24 10.83
N LYS A 97 -47.48 13.88 11.58
CA LYS A 97 -47.72 14.26 13.00
C LYS A 97 -48.79 13.38 13.63
#